data_AF-A0A399ZDE4-F1
#
_entry.id   AF-A0A399ZDE4-F1
#
_cell.length_a   1.000
_cell.length_b   1.000
_cell.length_c   1.000
_cell.angle_alpha   90.00
_cell.angle_beta   90.00
_cell.angle_gamma   90.00
#
_symmetry.space_group_name_H-M   'P 1'
#
loop_
_entity.id
_entity.type
_entity.pdbx_description
1 polymer ?
#
loop_
_entity_poly.entity_id
_entity_poly.type
_entity_poly.pdbx_seq_one_letter_code
_entity_poly.pdbx_strand_id
1 'polypeptide(L)'
;MQRPRAQKIKRRLARQILCCIARKENTMLESGLEHFLSAHENILRGRRVGLVTHAAAVTRALVTSVDALRQARVRVTALFGPEHGFDGAGADAVAIDDARDARSGLPVYSLYGK
;
A
#
# COMPACT_ATOMS: atom_id res chain seq x y z
N MET A 1 28.65 -2.28 -57.71
CA MET A 1 28.86 -3.04 -56.45
C MET A 1 28.38 -2.18 -55.27
N GLN A 2 27.09 -2.22 -54.89
CA GLN A 2 26.53 -1.41 -53.80
C GLN A 2 25.52 -2.23 -52.97
N ARG A 3 25.95 -2.76 -51.81
CA ARG A 3 25.04 -3.21 -50.73
C ARG A 3 25.69 -3.03 -49.35
N PRO A 4 25.52 -1.88 -48.66
CA PRO A 4 25.65 -1.91 -47.19
C PRO A 4 24.52 -1.19 -46.41
N ARG A 5 23.58 -0.49 -47.06
CA ARG A 5 22.54 0.27 -46.34
C ARG A 5 21.43 -0.61 -45.75
N ALA A 6 20.97 -1.63 -46.47
CA ALA A 6 19.87 -2.49 -46.01
C ALA A 6 20.21 -3.31 -44.75
N GLN A 7 21.49 -3.65 -44.55
CA GLN A 7 21.94 -4.51 -43.45
C GLN A 7 22.07 -3.76 -42.12
N LYS A 8 22.36 -2.46 -42.16
CA LYS A 8 22.36 -1.58 -40.98
C LYS A 8 20.96 -1.30 -40.46
N ILE A 9 19.96 -1.17 -41.35
CA ILE A 9 18.56 -0.94 -40.97
C ILE A 9 17.97 -2.18 -40.29
N LYS A 10 18.21 -3.38 -40.83
CA LYS A 10 17.79 -4.65 -40.22
C LYS A 10 18.37 -4.87 -38.82
N ARG A 11 19.62 -4.46 -38.58
CA ARG A 11 20.29 -4.57 -37.26
C ARG A 11 19.77 -3.58 -36.21
N ARG A 12 19.38 -2.36 -36.62
CA ARG A 12 18.74 -1.38 -35.73
C ARG A 12 17.33 -1.81 -35.34
N LEU A 13 16.55 -2.31 -36.29
CA LEU A 13 15.19 -2.78 -36.04
C LEU A 13 15.18 -4.02 -35.12
N ALA A 14 16.11 -4.96 -35.32
CA ALA A 14 16.25 -6.14 -34.45
C ALA A 14 16.64 -5.77 -33.01
N ARG A 15 17.50 -4.75 -32.80
CA ARG A 15 17.84 -4.24 -31.46
C ARG A 15 16.68 -3.52 -30.78
N GLN A 16 15.89 -2.76 -31.54
CA GLN A 16 14.73 -2.03 -31.01
C GLN A 16 13.60 -2.99 -30.61
N ILE A 17 13.35 -4.02 -31.43
CA ILE A 17 12.36 -5.07 -31.16
C ILE A 17 12.79 -5.92 -29.95
N LEU A 18 14.08 -6.25 -29.82
CA LEU A 18 14.62 -6.97 -28.66
C LEU A 18 14.50 -6.17 -27.35
N CYS A 19 14.60 -4.84 -27.41
CA CYS A 19 14.39 -3.94 -26.26
C CYS A 19 12.92 -3.93 -25.80
N CYS A 20 11.96 -3.98 -26.74
CA CYS A 20 10.53 -4.02 -26.40
C CYS A 20 10.09 -5.38 -25.84
N ILE A 21 10.71 -6.48 -26.27
CA ILE A 21 10.37 -7.84 -25.78
C ILE A 21 10.99 -8.09 -24.39
N ALA A 22 12.13 -7.47 -24.07
CA ALA A 22 12.81 -7.64 -22.78
C ALA A 22 12.11 -6.97 -21.58
N ARG A 23 11.06 -6.16 -21.80
CA ARG A 23 10.30 -5.47 -20.75
C ARG A 23 8.96 -6.13 -20.42
N LYS A 24 8.82 -7.43 -20.64
CA LYS A 24 7.76 -8.17 -19.96
C LYS A 24 8.22 -8.47 -18.54
N GLU A 25 8.48 -7.41 -17.78
CA GLU A 25 8.68 -7.53 -16.33
C GLU A 25 7.35 -8.02 -15.77
N ASN A 26 7.42 -9.12 -15.04
CA ASN A 26 6.29 -9.66 -14.30
C ASN A 26 6.11 -8.73 -13.09
N THR A 27 5.56 -7.54 -13.32
CA THR A 27 5.41 -6.53 -12.27
C THR A 27 4.36 -7.04 -11.30
N MET A 28 4.81 -7.54 -10.15
CA MET A 28 3.89 -7.84 -9.06
C MET A 28 3.19 -6.55 -8.67
N LEU A 29 1.88 -6.62 -8.53
CA LEU A 29 1.07 -5.49 -8.06
C LEU A 29 1.52 -5.14 -6.64
N GLU A 30 1.92 -3.88 -6.43
CA GLU A 30 2.18 -3.34 -5.10
C GLU A 30 0.96 -2.52 -4.66
N SER A 31 0.49 -2.79 -3.44
CA SER A 31 -0.54 -1.96 -2.83
C SER A 31 0.01 -0.55 -2.54
N GLY A 32 -0.89 0.44 -2.42
CA GLY A 32 -0.48 1.80 -2.03
C GLY A 32 0.22 1.83 -0.66
N LEU A 33 -0.15 0.93 0.25
CA LEU A 33 0.53 0.75 1.54
C LEU A 33 1.99 0.31 1.35
N GLU A 34 2.23 -0.71 0.52
CA GLU A 34 3.59 -1.21 0.26
C GLU A 34 4.45 -0.18 -0.44
N HIS A 35 3.90 0.49 -1.45
CA HIS A 35 4.60 1.56 -2.15
C HIS A 35 4.93 2.73 -1.21
N PHE A 36 4.00 3.08 -0.30
CA PHE A 36 4.25 4.10 0.71
C PHE A 36 5.40 3.72 1.64
N LEU A 37 5.41 2.47 2.13
CA LEU A 37 6.44 1.96 3.03
C LEU A 37 7.82 1.88 2.34
N SER A 38 7.87 1.61 1.03
CA SER A 38 9.13 1.49 0.30
C SER A 38 9.73 2.84 -0.13
N ALA A 39 8.89 3.80 -0.53
CA ALA A 39 9.36 5.02 -1.20
C ALA A 39 9.09 6.32 -0.42
N HIS A 40 8.15 6.32 0.54
CA HIS A 40 7.55 7.55 1.05
C HIS A 40 7.38 7.63 2.58
N GLU A 41 7.91 6.68 3.35
CA GLU A 41 7.78 6.65 4.82
C GLU A 41 8.25 7.96 5.50
N ASN A 42 9.25 8.63 4.92
CA ASN A 42 9.84 9.85 5.47
C ASN A 42 8.88 11.04 5.50
N ILE A 43 7.82 11.04 4.67
CA ILE A 43 6.85 12.14 4.60
C ILE A 43 6.12 12.32 5.94
N LEU A 44 5.99 11.25 6.73
CA LEU A 44 5.29 11.25 8.01
C LEU A 44 6.23 11.37 9.22
N ARG A 45 7.54 11.56 9.00
CA ARG A 45 8.53 11.65 10.09
C ARG A 45 8.21 12.82 11.02
N GLY A 46 8.18 12.53 12.33
CA GLY A 46 7.89 13.53 13.37
C GLY A 46 6.42 13.97 13.46
N ARG A 47 5.54 13.48 12.58
CA ARG A 47 4.11 13.80 12.60
C ARG A 47 3.33 12.78 13.42
N ARG A 48 2.26 13.24 14.06
CA ARG A 48 1.24 12.35 14.64
C ARG A 48 0.27 11.97 13.52
N VAL A 49 0.06 10.67 13.32
CA VAL A 49 -0.77 10.16 12.24
C VAL A 49 -2.05 9.55 12.82
N GLY A 50 -3.18 9.97 12.26
CA GLY A 50 -4.47 9.27 12.41
C GLY A 50 -4.66 8.35 11.21
N LEU A 51 -4.95 7.07 11.45
CA LEU A 51 -5.03 6.07 10.39
C LEU A 51 -6.47 5.62 10.19
N VAL A 52 -7.02 5.92 9.00
CA VAL A 52 -8.30 5.37 8.55
C VAL A 52 -8.06 4.00 7.95
N THR A 53 -8.62 2.95 8.55
CA THR A 53 -8.30 1.58 8.13
C THR A 53 -9.37 0.57 8.58
N HIS A 54 -9.23 -0.68 8.14
CA HIS A 54 -10.15 -1.79 8.39
C HIS A 54 -9.37 -3.12 8.32
N ALA A 55 -9.98 -4.22 8.75
CA ALA A 55 -9.34 -5.52 8.87
C ALA A 55 -8.67 -6.06 7.59
N ALA A 56 -9.20 -5.75 6.40
CA ALA A 56 -8.62 -6.21 5.13
C ALA A 56 -7.47 -5.34 4.61
N ALA A 57 -7.15 -4.21 5.27
CA ALA A 57 -6.00 -3.38 4.94
C ALA A 57 -4.70 -4.04 5.45
N VAL A 58 -4.18 -4.99 4.67
CA VAL A 58 -2.96 -5.74 4.96
C VAL A 58 -1.95 -5.66 3.82
N THR A 59 -0.67 -5.86 4.12
CA THR A 59 0.39 -6.05 3.11
C THR A 59 0.26 -7.43 2.44
N ARG A 60 1.03 -7.71 1.39
CA ARG A 60 1.09 -9.04 0.77
C ARG A 60 1.50 -10.14 1.76
N ALA A 61 2.24 -9.80 2.81
CA ALA A 61 2.62 -10.72 3.88
C ALA A 61 1.54 -10.89 4.96
N LEU A 62 0.32 -10.38 4.72
CA LEU A 62 -0.80 -10.36 5.67
C LEU A 62 -0.49 -9.62 6.98
N VAL A 63 0.42 -8.65 6.93
CA VAL A 63 0.69 -7.75 8.04
C VAL A 63 -0.31 -6.60 7.99
N THR A 64 -0.99 -6.31 9.10
CA THR A 64 -1.95 -5.20 9.16
C THR A 64 -1.28 -3.87 8.82
N SER A 65 -2.04 -2.95 8.23
CA SER A 65 -1.59 -1.57 7.96
C SER A 65 -1.05 -0.88 9.22
N VAL A 66 -1.69 -1.11 10.37
CA VAL A 66 -1.28 -0.57 11.68
C VAL A 66 0.10 -1.07 12.06
N ASP A 67 0.30 -2.40 12.03
CA ASP A 67 1.57 -3.02 12.42
C ASP A 67 2.68 -2.64 11.44
N ALA A 68 2.40 -2.64 10.13
CA ALA A 68 3.36 -2.28 9.10
C ALA A 68 3.86 -0.82 9.26
N LEU A 69 2.96 0.13 9.52
CA LEU A 69 3.33 1.53 9.76
C LEU A 69 4.11 1.71 11.06
N ARG A 70 3.77 0.97 12.13
CA ARG A 70 4.53 1.02 13.39
C ARG A 70 5.92 0.44 13.23
N GLN A 71 6.09 -0.63 12.46
CA GLN A 71 7.40 -1.21 12.13
C GLN A 71 8.26 -0.22 11.36
N ALA A 72 7.66 0.55 10.45
CA ALA A 72 8.29 1.69 9.76
C ALA A 72 8.49 2.94 10.65
N ARG A 73 8.31 2.81 11.98
CA ARG A 73 8.47 3.88 12.98
C ARG A 73 7.59 5.11 12.72
N VAL A 74 6.47 4.94 12.03
CA VAL A 74 5.44 5.98 11.89
C VAL A 74 4.69 6.09 13.22
N ARG A 75 4.55 7.33 13.72
CA ARG A 75 3.84 7.61 14.97
C ARG A 75 2.33 7.64 14.74
N VAL A 76 1.73 6.46 14.63
CA VAL A 76 0.27 6.29 14.61
C VAL A 76 -0.27 6.54 16.02
N THR A 77 -1.24 7.44 16.15
CA THR A 77 -1.78 7.87 17.47
C THR A 77 -3.26 7.63 17.65
N ALA A 78 -4.00 7.38 16.56
CA ALA A 78 -5.41 7.07 16.59
C ALA A 78 -5.77 6.24 15.35
N LEU A 79 -6.74 5.36 15.50
CA LEU A 79 -7.32 4.55 14.44
C LEU A 79 -8.75 5.04 14.19
N PHE A 80 -9.16 5.01 12.92
CA PHE A 80 -10.50 5.40 12.49
C PHE A 80 -11.10 4.25 11.69
N GLY A 81 -12.17 3.65 12.23
CA GLY A 81 -12.86 2.50 11.63
C GLY A 81 -14.15 2.91 10.89
N PRO A 82 -14.52 2.18 9.82
CA PRO A 82 -15.82 2.33 9.15
C PRO A 82 -16.99 1.71 9.96
N GLU A 83 -18.21 1.71 9.40
CA GLU A 83 -19.50 1.30 10.04
C GLU A 83 -19.48 -0.02 10.84
N HIS A 84 -18.64 -1.00 10.47
CA HIS A 84 -18.59 -2.33 11.09
C HIS A 84 -17.42 -2.52 12.09
N GLY A 85 -16.75 -1.43 12.48
CA GLY A 85 -15.62 -1.45 13.40
C GLY A 85 -14.28 -1.79 12.73
N PHE A 86 -13.17 -1.43 13.39
CA PHE A 86 -11.80 -1.62 12.91
C PHE A 86 -11.44 -3.11 12.72
N ASP A 87 -12.00 -3.96 13.57
CA ASP A 87 -11.73 -5.39 13.73
C ASP A 87 -12.63 -6.25 12.83
N GLY A 88 -13.68 -5.67 12.24
CA GLY A 88 -14.76 -6.40 11.57
C GLY A 88 -15.60 -7.27 12.52
N ALA A 89 -15.44 -7.10 13.84
CA ALA A 89 -16.19 -7.80 14.89
C ALA A 89 -17.44 -7.03 15.36
N GLY A 90 -17.70 -5.84 14.81
CA GLY A 90 -18.91 -5.09 15.08
C GLY A 90 -20.10 -5.76 14.41
N ALA A 91 -21.09 -6.17 15.19
CA ALA A 91 -22.39 -6.56 14.64
C ALA A 91 -22.99 -5.38 13.86
N ASP A 92 -23.63 -5.67 12.73
CA ASP A 92 -24.38 -4.69 11.95
C ASP A 92 -25.30 -3.86 12.88
N ALA A 93 -25.27 -2.54 12.71
CA ALA A 93 -26.16 -1.58 13.36
C ALA A 93 -26.00 -1.33 14.88
N VAL A 94 -24.84 -1.62 15.49
CA VAL A 94 -24.53 -1.19 16.87
C VAL A 94 -23.49 -0.06 16.86
N ALA A 95 -23.83 1.08 17.48
CA ALA A 95 -22.88 2.15 17.71
C ALA A 95 -21.67 1.62 18.50
N ILE A 96 -20.49 1.67 17.89
CA ILE A 96 -19.25 1.28 18.56
C ILE A 96 -18.74 2.52 19.27
N ASP A 97 -18.85 2.53 20.60
CA ASP A 97 -18.23 3.53 21.47
C ASP A 97 -16.73 3.62 21.19
N ASP A 98 -16.12 4.77 21.55
CA ASP A 98 -14.67 4.96 21.50
C ASP A 98 -13.97 3.76 22.17
N ALA A 99 -13.29 2.96 21.36
CA ALA A 99 -12.68 1.71 21.79
C ALA A 99 -11.15 1.86 21.85
N ARG A 100 -10.49 0.85 22.41
CA ARG A 100 -9.04 0.69 22.28
C ARG A 100 -8.76 -0.61 21.56
N ASP A 101 -7.97 -0.56 20.50
CA ASP A 101 -7.49 -1.75 19.83
C ASP A 101 -6.62 -2.55 20.81
N ALA A 102 -7.00 -3.78 21.12
CA ALA A 102 -6.30 -4.61 22.10
C ALA A 102 -4.85 -4.93 21.66
N ARG A 103 -4.58 -4.93 20.35
CA ARG A 103 -3.26 -5.28 19.81
C ARG A 103 -2.29 -4.10 19.86
N SER A 104 -2.73 -2.93 19.42
CA SER A 104 -1.88 -1.73 19.35
C SER A 104 -1.98 -0.82 20.58
N GLY A 105 -3.05 -0.96 21.37
CA GLY A 105 -3.40 -0.09 22.51
C GLY A 105 -3.90 1.30 22.08
N LEU A 106 -4.08 1.54 20.77
CA LEU A 106 -4.46 2.84 20.22
C LEU A 106 -5.96 3.08 20.38
N PRO A 107 -6.38 4.34 20.60
CA PRO A 107 -7.80 4.69 20.56
C PRO A 107 -8.34 4.48 19.14
N VAL A 108 -9.53 3.91 19.06
CA VAL A 108 -10.28 3.64 17.83
C VAL A 108 -11.55 4.49 17.86
N TYR A 109 -11.70 5.33 16.85
CA TYR A 109 -12.87 6.17 16.65
C TYR A 109 -13.71 5.61 15.51
N SER A 110 -15.03 5.51 15.70
CA SER A 110 -15.94 5.22 14.59
C SER A 110 -16.10 6.47 13.72
N LEU A 111 -15.97 6.33 12.40
CA LEU A 111 -16.32 7.38 11.45
C LEU A 111 -17.84 7.46 11.21
N TYR A 112 -18.58 6.46 11.69
CA TYR A 112 -20.02 6.35 11.55
C TYR A 112 -20.63 6.20 12.93
N GLY A 113 -21.20 7.30 13.43
CA GLY A 113 -21.71 7.35 14.79
C GLY A 113 -21.89 8.79 15.25
N LYS A 114 -22.97 9.42 14.80
CA LYS A 114 -23.81 10.36 15.57
C LYS A 114 -25.22 10.35 15.02
#